data_AF-A0A357M2G8-F1
#
_entry.id   AF-A0A357M2G8-F1
#
_cell.length_a   1.000
_cell.length_b   1.000
_cell.length_c   1.000
_cell.angle_alpha   90.00
_cell.angle_beta   90.00
_cell.angle_gamma   90.00
#
_symmetry.space_group_name_H-M   'P 1'
#
loop_
_entity.id
_entity.type
_entity.pdbx_description
1 polymer ?
#
loop_
_entity_poly.entity_id
_entity_poly.type
_entity_poly.pdbx_seq_one_letter_code
_entity_poly.pdbx_strand_id
1 'polypeptide(L)'
;MSSSVVDGSFSGWASLNYYGKSPNATEFEFGYGDNFSYNKSINYNYTDKLAHAWQSHTTSINAYGDYYYNLLGGYYTPGVQITNQGSLYGRVAAINLVNSLTDSSGGWLEDRVRIPITYKGQSGRWVARYTHPWSPVIPSLTIGPVSLSFGTFIGDEWEWEWENNFTIQAQ
;
A
#
# COMPACT_ATOMS: atom_id res chain seq x y z
N MET A 1 -9.63 -12.67 -1.09
CA MET A 1 -9.63 -12.44 0.37
C MET A 1 -9.06 -11.04 0.58
N SER A 2 -9.67 -10.23 1.43
CA SER A 2 -9.23 -8.85 1.72
C SER A 2 -9.00 -8.73 3.22
N SER A 3 -7.78 -8.43 3.64
CA SER A 3 -7.49 -8.05 5.04
C SER A 3 -7.97 -6.62 5.28
N SER A 4 -8.47 -6.33 6.48
CA SER A 4 -8.77 -4.96 6.91
C SER A 4 -8.39 -4.71 8.37
N VAL A 5 -8.05 -3.45 8.67
CA VAL A 5 -7.76 -2.92 10.01
C VAL A 5 -8.64 -1.69 10.21
N VAL A 6 -9.22 -1.56 11.40
CA VAL A 6 -10.02 -0.39 11.80
C VAL A 6 -9.58 0.04 13.20
N ASP A 7 -9.22 1.31 13.35
CA ASP A 7 -8.78 1.90 14.61
C ASP A 7 -9.22 3.37 14.72
N GLY A 8 -10.17 3.64 15.60
CA GLY A 8 -10.76 4.97 15.73
C GLY A 8 -11.36 5.48 14.42
N SER A 9 -10.78 6.53 13.85
CA SER A 9 -11.18 7.07 12.55
C SER A 9 -10.47 6.44 11.35
N PHE A 10 -9.39 5.71 11.60
CA PHE A 10 -8.57 5.08 10.58
C PHE A 10 -9.21 3.76 10.11
N SER A 11 -9.10 3.47 8.82
CA SER A 11 -9.37 2.16 8.26
C SER A 11 -8.36 1.86 7.16
N GLY A 12 -7.79 0.65 7.15
CA GLY A 12 -6.86 0.17 6.14
C GLY A 12 -7.33 -1.17 5.57
N TRP A 13 -7.12 -1.43 4.28
CA TRP A 13 -7.43 -2.73 3.68
C TRP A 13 -6.62 -3.00 2.42
N ALA A 14 -6.52 -4.27 2.07
CA ALA A 14 -5.82 -4.71 0.86
C ALA A 14 -6.72 -5.47 -0.11
N SER A 15 -6.35 -5.45 -1.39
CA SER A 15 -7.05 -6.12 -2.49
C SER A 15 -6.06 -6.82 -3.43
N LEU A 16 -6.47 -7.98 -3.93
CA LEU A 16 -5.79 -8.71 -4.99
C LEU A 16 -6.64 -8.65 -6.25
N ASN A 17 -6.05 -8.17 -7.34
CA ASN A 17 -6.67 -8.20 -8.67
C ASN A 17 -5.90 -9.16 -9.57
N TYR A 18 -6.56 -10.00 -10.36
CA TYR A 18 -5.92 -10.78 -11.43
C TYR A 18 -6.16 -10.10 -12.78
N TYR A 19 -5.09 -9.85 -13.53
CA TYR A 19 -5.14 -9.13 -14.82
C TYR A 19 -4.92 -10.03 -16.03
N GLY A 20 -4.74 -11.34 -15.82
CA GLY A 20 -4.51 -12.29 -16.90
C GLY A 20 -3.06 -12.75 -16.97
N LYS A 21 -2.59 -13.03 -18.17
CA LYS A 21 -1.22 -13.48 -18.44
C LYS A 21 -0.45 -12.43 -19.22
N SER A 22 0.87 -12.46 -19.10
CA SER A 22 1.75 -11.70 -19.99
C SER A 22 1.53 -12.09 -21.47
N PRO A 23 1.89 -11.23 -22.45
CA PRO A 23 1.65 -11.50 -23.88
C PRO A 23 2.22 -12.83 -24.40
N ASN A 24 3.31 -13.32 -23.81
CA ASN A 24 3.93 -14.61 -24.16
C ASN A 24 3.44 -15.79 -23.29
N ALA A 25 2.45 -15.55 -22.42
CA ALA A 25 1.84 -16.51 -21.50
C ALA A 25 2.81 -17.17 -20.49
N THR A 26 3.97 -16.56 -20.21
CA THR A 26 4.98 -17.09 -19.29
C THR A 26 4.84 -16.58 -17.85
N GLU A 27 3.98 -15.59 -17.63
CA GLU A 27 3.77 -14.96 -16.32
C GLU A 27 2.27 -14.71 -16.10
N PHE A 28 1.85 -14.74 -14.85
CA PHE A 28 0.56 -14.22 -14.40
C PHE A 28 0.71 -12.75 -13.99
N GLU A 29 -0.25 -11.92 -14.34
CA GLU A 29 -0.29 -10.51 -13.91
C GLU A 29 -1.31 -10.32 -12.78
N PHE A 30 -0.88 -9.67 -11.69
CA PHE A 30 -1.71 -9.36 -10.54
C PHE A 30 -1.59 -7.88 -10.18
N GLY A 31 -2.57 -7.33 -9.45
CA GLY A 31 -2.49 -6.04 -8.77
C GLY A 31 -2.51 -6.24 -7.26
N TYR A 32 -1.50 -5.72 -6.59
CA TYR A 32 -1.45 -5.64 -5.13
C TYR A 32 -1.88 -4.24 -4.72
N GLY A 33 -3.14 -4.10 -4.33
CA GLY A 33 -3.74 -2.84 -3.91
C GLY A 33 -3.79 -2.73 -2.40
N ASP A 34 -3.37 -1.60 -1.86
CA ASP A 34 -3.44 -1.27 -0.45
C ASP A 34 -4.08 0.10 -0.30
N ASN A 35 -5.04 0.21 0.61
CA ASN A 35 -5.92 1.35 0.74
C ASN A 35 -5.97 1.77 2.20
N PHE A 36 -6.17 3.06 2.42
CA PHE A 36 -6.46 3.61 3.74
C PHE A 36 -7.49 4.73 3.65
N SER A 37 -8.15 5.00 4.76
CA SER A 37 -9.05 6.14 4.91
C SER A 37 -9.13 6.62 6.35
N TYR A 38 -9.50 7.89 6.48
CA TYR A 38 -9.89 8.54 7.71
C TYR A 38 -11.29 9.11 7.54
N ASN A 39 -12.21 8.74 8.43
CA ASN A 39 -13.61 9.19 8.37
C ASN A 39 -13.86 10.57 9.03
N LYS A 40 -12.80 11.29 9.37
CA LYS A 40 -12.82 12.65 9.94
C LYS A 40 -11.47 13.33 9.72
N SER A 41 -11.40 14.63 10.00
CA SER A 41 -10.16 15.40 10.01
C SER A 41 -9.13 14.82 10.99
N ILE A 42 -7.90 14.69 10.52
CA ILE A 42 -6.70 14.28 11.27
C ILE A 42 -5.72 15.44 11.22
N ASN A 43 -5.38 15.99 12.39
CA ASN A 43 -4.66 17.25 12.51
C ASN A 43 -3.17 17.02 12.78
N TYR A 44 -2.36 16.65 11.78
CA TYR A 44 -0.90 16.66 11.88
C TYR A 44 -0.24 16.90 10.50
N ASN A 45 0.90 17.60 10.48
CA ASN A 45 1.57 18.11 9.27
C ASN A 45 2.68 17.22 8.74
N TYR A 46 2.57 15.91 8.94
CA TYR A 46 3.69 15.00 8.70
C TYR A 46 3.40 14.06 7.54
N THR A 47 4.47 13.59 6.91
CA THR A 47 4.38 12.71 5.75
C THR A 47 4.07 11.30 6.22
N ASP A 48 2.85 10.87 5.93
CA ASP A 48 2.43 9.49 6.12
C ASP A 48 3.09 8.60 5.06
N LYS A 49 3.29 7.33 5.41
CA LYS A 49 3.81 6.34 4.45
C LYS A 49 2.90 5.12 4.42
N LEU A 50 2.43 4.78 3.23
CA LEU A 50 1.85 3.50 2.90
C LEU A 50 2.88 2.69 2.13
N ALA A 51 3.27 1.53 2.64
CA ALA A 51 4.25 0.67 2.00
C ALA A 51 3.73 -0.75 1.87
N HIS A 52 4.16 -1.43 0.82
CA HIS A 52 3.98 -2.87 0.68
C HIS A 52 5.25 -3.60 0.24
N ALA A 53 5.35 -4.88 0.57
CA ALA A 53 6.44 -5.75 0.18
C ALA A 53 5.95 -7.13 -0.24
N TRP A 54 6.59 -7.71 -1.27
CA TRP A 54 6.18 -8.96 -1.91
C TRP A 54 7.28 -10.02 -1.88
N GLN A 55 6.93 -11.25 -2.27
CA GLN A 55 7.86 -12.37 -2.36
C GLN A 55 8.88 -12.20 -3.48
N SER A 56 10.05 -12.81 -3.33
CA SER A 56 11.17 -12.69 -4.29
C SER A 56 10.88 -13.17 -5.72
N HIS A 57 9.82 -13.96 -5.92
CA HIS A 57 9.37 -14.41 -7.24
C HIS A 57 8.50 -13.38 -7.98
N THR A 58 8.13 -12.29 -7.31
CA THR A 58 7.24 -11.25 -7.84
C THR A 58 8.05 -10.07 -8.38
N THR A 59 7.69 -9.59 -9.56
CA THR A 59 8.34 -8.45 -10.22
C THR A 59 7.32 -7.36 -10.49
N SER A 60 7.61 -6.12 -10.10
CA SER A 60 6.78 -4.96 -10.42
C SER A 60 6.87 -4.58 -11.90
N ILE A 61 5.73 -4.24 -12.51
CA ILE A 61 5.63 -3.67 -13.86
C ILE A 61 5.39 -2.16 -13.79
N ASN A 62 4.44 -1.75 -12.95
CA ASN A 62 3.96 -0.38 -12.83
C ASN A 62 3.29 -0.18 -11.48
N ALA A 63 3.39 1.04 -10.96
CA ALA A 63 2.78 1.42 -9.70
C ALA A 63 1.90 2.66 -9.90
N TYR A 64 0.80 2.67 -9.16
CA TYR A 64 -0.17 3.74 -9.12
C TYR A 64 -0.53 4.03 -7.67
N GLY A 65 -1.04 5.22 -7.43
CA GLY A 65 -1.49 5.59 -6.12
C GLY A 65 -2.04 6.99 -6.17
N ASP A 66 -2.91 7.28 -5.22
CA ASP A 66 -3.46 8.61 -5.06
C ASP A 66 -3.79 8.86 -3.59
N TYR A 67 -3.91 10.13 -3.26
CA TYR A 67 -4.41 10.61 -1.98
C TYR A 67 -5.51 11.61 -2.28
N TYR A 68 -6.61 11.47 -1.58
CA TYR A 68 -7.79 12.29 -1.72
C TYR A 68 -8.34 12.75 -0.38
N TYR A 69 -9.10 13.84 -0.41
CA TYR A 69 -9.90 14.27 0.73
C TYR A 69 -11.21 14.91 0.26
N ASN A 70 -12.20 14.85 1.15
CA ASN A 70 -13.49 15.49 0.99
C ASN A 70 -13.59 16.69 1.93
N LEU A 71 -14.10 17.81 1.41
CA LEU A 71 -14.36 19.01 2.21
C LEU A 71 -15.58 19.74 1.67
N LEU A 72 -16.62 19.88 2.51
CA LEU A 72 -17.85 20.61 2.20
C LEU A 72 -18.50 20.13 0.88
N GLY A 73 -18.45 18.81 0.64
CA GLY A 73 -18.98 18.18 -0.57
C GLY A 73 -18.06 18.25 -1.81
N GLY A 74 -16.89 18.90 -1.71
CA GLY A 74 -15.85 18.87 -2.74
C GLY A 74 -14.90 17.66 -2.58
N TYR A 75 -14.43 17.12 -3.71
CA TYR A 75 -13.45 16.04 -3.78
C TYR A 75 -12.14 16.57 -4.37
N TYR A 76 -11.02 16.31 -3.70
CA TYR A 76 -9.71 16.88 -4.03
C TYR A 76 -8.62 15.82 -4.03
N THR A 77 -7.67 15.90 -4.97
CA THR A 77 -6.57 14.93 -5.16
C THR A 77 -5.21 15.63 -5.27
N PRO A 78 -4.54 15.92 -4.14
CA PRO A 78 -3.20 16.54 -4.16
C PRO A 78 -2.09 15.62 -4.70
N GLY A 79 -2.37 14.33 -4.87
CA GLY A 79 -1.41 13.34 -5.36
C GLY A 79 -0.49 12.77 -4.29
N VAL A 80 0.31 11.77 -4.69
CA VAL A 80 1.26 11.07 -3.83
C VAL A 80 2.61 10.92 -4.52
N GLN A 81 3.67 10.79 -3.73
CA GLN A 81 4.98 10.42 -4.27
C GLN A 81 5.21 8.93 -4.09
N ILE A 82 5.37 8.20 -5.19
CA ILE A 82 5.62 6.76 -5.18
C ILE A 82 7.12 6.49 -5.42
N THR A 83 7.73 5.69 -4.56
CA THR A 83 9.14 5.28 -4.67
C THR A 83 9.29 3.82 -4.29
N ASN A 84 10.42 3.18 -4.62
CA ASN A 84 10.76 1.82 -4.15
C ASN A 84 11.84 1.80 -3.05
N GLN A 85 12.33 2.97 -2.61
CA GLN A 85 13.46 3.09 -1.66
C GLN A 85 14.69 2.26 -2.07
N GLY A 86 14.94 2.07 -3.36
CA GLY A 86 16.02 1.23 -3.86
C GLY A 86 15.78 -0.29 -3.72
N SER A 87 14.61 -0.71 -3.24
CA SER A 87 14.23 -2.13 -3.11
C SER A 87 13.68 -2.70 -4.41
N LEU A 88 13.89 -4.01 -4.61
CA LEU A 88 13.25 -4.82 -5.64
C LEU A 88 11.98 -5.51 -5.13
N TYR A 89 11.75 -5.48 -3.82
CA TYR A 89 10.76 -6.30 -3.14
C TYR A 89 9.54 -5.51 -2.65
N GLY A 90 9.40 -4.24 -3.02
CA GLY A 90 8.30 -3.44 -2.54
C GLY A 90 8.25 -2.02 -3.08
N ARG A 91 7.24 -1.30 -2.61
CA ARG A 91 6.93 0.08 -2.97
C ARG A 91 6.45 0.85 -1.73
N VAL A 92 6.64 2.15 -1.76
CA VAL A 92 6.10 3.09 -0.77
C VAL A 92 5.50 4.30 -1.46
N ALA A 93 4.31 4.69 -1.00
CA ALA A 93 3.71 5.99 -1.24
C ALA A 93 3.98 6.89 -0.04
N ALA A 94 4.56 8.06 -0.29
CA ALA A 94 4.65 9.16 0.66
C ALA A 94 3.46 10.09 0.45
N ILE A 95 2.68 10.30 1.50
CA ILE A 95 1.41 11.03 1.49
C ILE A 95 1.57 12.25 2.38
N ASN A 96 1.47 13.43 1.79
CA ASN A 96 1.40 14.66 2.56
C ASN A 96 -0.08 14.95 2.85
N LEU A 97 -0.49 14.70 4.08
CA LEU A 97 -1.84 15.01 4.53
C LEU A 97 -2.11 16.52 4.41
N VAL A 98 -3.36 16.86 4.11
CA VAL A 98 -3.74 18.27 3.98
C VAL A 98 -3.89 18.87 5.36
N ASN A 99 -3.21 20.00 5.58
CA ASN A 99 -3.30 20.79 6.81
C ASN A 99 -4.54 21.69 6.82
N SER A 100 -5.71 21.09 6.72
CA SER A 100 -6.99 21.79 6.86
C SER A 100 -8.03 20.85 7.43
N LEU A 101 -9.15 21.42 7.87
CA LEU A 101 -10.33 20.61 8.18
C LEU A 101 -10.72 19.81 6.93
N THR A 102 -10.98 18.52 7.12
CA THR A 102 -11.54 17.62 6.09
C THR A 102 -12.68 16.80 6.69
N ASP A 103 -13.71 16.52 5.89
CA ASP A 103 -14.80 15.62 6.30
C ASP A 103 -14.32 14.17 6.34
N SER A 104 -13.48 13.80 5.37
CA SER A 104 -12.78 12.52 5.30
C SER A 104 -11.56 12.65 4.40
N SER A 105 -10.62 11.73 4.56
CA SER A 105 -9.50 11.58 3.63
C SER A 105 -9.20 10.10 3.40
N GLY A 106 -8.40 9.80 2.39
CA GLY A 106 -7.98 8.45 2.13
C GLY A 106 -7.06 8.39 0.93
N GLY A 107 -6.54 7.22 0.67
CA GLY A 107 -5.62 7.03 -0.43
C GLY A 107 -5.32 5.57 -0.64
N TRP A 108 -4.53 5.31 -1.66
CA TRP A 108 -4.22 3.96 -2.06
C TRP A 108 -2.87 3.91 -2.77
N LEU A 109 -2.30 2.72 -2.76
CA LEU A 109 -1.10 2.32 -3.49
C LEU A 109 -1.42 0.99 -4.15
N GLU A 110 -1.29 0.92 -5.46
CA GLU A 110 -1.38 -0.33 -6.21
C GLU A 110 -0.08 -0.56 -6.98
N ASP A 111 0.47 -1.75 -6.90
CA ASP A 111 1.55 -2.19 -7.78
C ASP A 111 1.04 -3.36 -8.61
N ARG A 112 1.06 -3.20 -9.94
CA ARG A 112 0.79 -4.30 -10.85
C ARG A 112 2.09 -5.05 -11.07
N VAL A 113 2.02 -6.34 -10.79
CA VAL A 113 3.15 -7.24 -10.69
C VAL A 113 3.00 -8.45 -11.60
N ARG A 114 4.12 -9.13 -11.86
CA ARG A 114 4.19 -10.42 -12.54
C ARG A 114 4.75 -11.50 -11.64
N ILE A 115 4.22 -12.70 -11.81
CA ILE A 115 4.73 -13.92 -11.21
C ILE A 115 4.92 -14.97 -12.32
N PRO A 116 6.11 -15.58 -12.47
CA PRO A 116 6.33 -16.63 -13.46
C PRO A 116 5.38 -17.83 -13.26
N ILE A 117 4.91 -18.42 -14.35
CA ILE A 117 3.99 -19.57 -14.30
C ILE A 117 4.59 -20.82 -13.62
N THR A 118 5.92 -20.88 -13.47
CA THR A 118 6.61 -21.94 -12.72
C THR A 118 6.21 -21.97 -11.25
N TYR A 119 5.68 -20.86 -10.72
CA TYR A 119 5.13 -20.78 -9.37
C TYR A 119 3.63 -21.11 -9.29
N LYS A 120 3.00 -21.58 -10.38
CA LYS A 120 1.60 -21.97 -10.38
C LYS A 120 1.30 -23.01 -9.30
N GLY A 121 0.22 -22.78 -8.55
CA GLY A 121 -0.22 -23.64 -7.45
C GLY A 121 0.52 -23.43 -6.14
N GLN A 122 1.58 -22.60 -6.11
CA GLN A 122 2.25 -22.19 -4.89
C GLN A 122 1.53 -20.99 -4.23
N SER A 123 1.88 -20.71 -2.99
CA SER A 123 1.37 -19.55 -2.27
C SER A 123 2.06 -18.25 -2.70
N GLY A 124 1.26 -17.26 -3.08
CA GLY A 124 1.63 -15.87 -3.28
C GLY A 124 1.31 -15.05 -2.02
N ARG A 125 2.18 -14.10 -1.67
CA ARG A 125 2.00 -13.21 -0.52
C ARG A 125 2.61 -11.83 -0.75
N TRP A 126 1.91 -10.80 -0.29
CA TRP A 126 2.49 -9.48 0.02
C TRP A 126 2.08 -9.03 1.42
N VAL A 127 2.79 -8.05 1.98
CA VAL A 127 2.47 -7.41 3.27
C VAL A 127 2.39 -5.92 3.06
N ALA A 128 1.57 -5.24 3.84
CA ALA A 128 1.42 -3.80 3.77
C ALA A 128 1.34 -3.19 5.17
N ARG A 129 1.84 -1.96 5.27
CA ARG A 129 1.91 -1.18 6.50
C ARG A 129 1.68 0.29 6.22
N TYR A 130 1.08 0.98 7.18
CA TYR A 130 0.85 2.41 7.15
C TYR A 130 1.43 3.08 8.39
N THR A 131 2.02 4.26 8.22
CA THR A 131 2.50 5.08 9.34
C THR A 131 1.89 6.47 9.30
N HIS A 132 1.51 6.95 10.47
CA HIS A 132 1.03 8.30 10.71
C HIS A 132 1.89 8.97 11.79
N PRO A 133 2.96 9.69 11.42
CA PRO A 133 3.80 10.37 12.38
C PRO A 133 3.05 11.53 13.09
N TRP A 134 3.30 11.71 14.38
CA TRP A 134 2.87 12.89 15.16
C TRP A 134 4.02 13.88 15.39
N SER A 135 5.13 13.70 14.67
CA SER A 135 6.34 14.52 14.76
C SER A 135 6.96 14.73 13.37
N PRO A 136 7.81 15.75 13.18
CA PRO A 136 8.47 16.01 11.89
C PRO A 136 9.49 14.96 11.48
N VAL A 137 9.76 13.98 12.35
CA VAL A 137 10.66 12.87 12.06
C VAL A 137 9.94 11.92 11.11
N ILE A 138 10.30 11.99 9.82
CA ILE A 138 9.80 11.06 8.81
C ILE A 138 10.42 9.68 9.09
N PRO A 139 9.61 8.63 9.32
CA PRO A 139 10.15 7.30 9.62
C PRO A 139 10.96 6.78 8.44
N SER A 140 12.19 6.32 8.69
CA SER A 140 12.94 5.54 7.70
C SER A 140 12.22 4.22 7.43
N LEU A 141 12.39 3.63 6.25
CA LEU A 141 11.71 2.39 5.87
C LEU A 141 12.72 1.42 5.23
N THR A 142 12.76 0.20 5.74
CA THR A 142 13.49 -0.92 5.14
C THR A 142 12.48 -1.89 4.52
N ILE A 143 12.75 -2.31 3.27
CA ILE A 143 11.88 -3.19 2.48
C ILE A 143 12.66 -4.44 2.06
N GLY A 144 12.25 -5.59 2.57
CA GLY A 144 12.76 -6.91 2.18
C GLY A 144 11.67 -7.83 1.62
N PRO A 145 11.99 -9.07 1.23
CA PRO A 145 11.00 -10.02 0.71
C PRO A 145 9.92 -10.31 1.76
N VAL A 146 8.68 -9.87 1.50
CA VAL A 146 7.56 -9.98 2.44
C VAL A 146 7.89 -9.41 3.84
N SER A 147 8.69 -8.35 3.88
CA SER A 147 9.13 -7.74 5.14
C SER A 147 9.21 -6.24 4.99
N LEU A 148 8.63 -5.54 5.96
CA LEU A 148 8.67 -4.09 6.09
C LEU A 148 9.08 -3.76 7.53
N SER A 149 9.95 -2.77 7.68
CA SER A 149 10.30 -2.26 9.00
C SER A 149 10.50 -0.76 8.92
N PHE A 150 9.69 -0.03 9.70
CA PHE A 150 9.90 1.39 9.92
C PHE A 150 10.92 1.60 11.04
N GLY A 151 11.84 2.55 10.83
CA GLY A 151 12.71 3.02 11.91
C GLY A 151 11.90 3.80 12.95
N THR A 152 12.47 4.00 14.14
CA THR A 152 11.79 4.65 15.26
C THR A 152 11.24 6.03 14.89
N PHE A 153 9.97 6.25 15.23
CA PHE A 153 9.28 7.54 15.11
C PHE A 153 8.24 7.68 16.23
N ILE A 154 7.70 8.88 16.42
CA ILE A 154 6.57 9.13 17.31
C ILE A 154 5.33 9.23 16.43
N GLY A 155 4.37 8.32 16.61
CA GLY A 155 3.14 8.27 15.84
C GLY A 155 2.49 6.90 15.90
N ASP A 156 1.53 6.69 15.00
CA ASP A 156 0.82 5.42 14.85
C ASP A 156 1.43 4.59 13.70
N GLU A 157 1.43 3.27 13.89
CA GLU A 157 1.74 2.30 12.85
C GLU A 157 0.61 1.28 12.79
N TRP A 158 0.08 1.04 11.60
CA TRP A 158 -0.88 -0.02 11.36
C TRP A 158 -0.30 -1.03 10.39
N GLU A 159 -0.48 -2.29 10.75
CA GLU A 159 0.00 -3.44 10.01
C GLU A 159 -1.20 -4.32 9.67
N TRP A 160 -1.37 -4.72 8.41
CA TRP A 160 -2.42 -5.69 8.02
C TRP A 160 -1.82 -6.92 7.31
N GLU A 161 -0.73 -7.41 7.89
CA GLU A 161 0.16 -8.46 7.36
C GLU A 161 -0.47 -9.83 7.13
N TRP A 162 -1.68 -10.07 7.62
CA TRP A 162 -2.15 -11.42 7.94
C TRP A 162 -2.99 -12.13 6.88
N GLU A 163 -3.49 -11.50 5.81
CA GLU A 163 -4.39 -12.22 4.87
C GLU A 163 -4.19 -11.95 3.38
N ASN A 164 -3.08 -11.34 3.00
CA ASN A 164 -2.74 -11.15 1.59
C ASN A 164 -2.08 -12.43 1.01
N ASN A 165 -2.62 -13.58 1.36
CA ASN A 165 -2.21 -14.89 0.86
C ASN A 165 -3.16 -15.36 -0.23
N PHE A 166 -2.62 -15.88 -1.31
CA PHE A 166 -3.41 -16.42 -2.40
C PHE A 166 -2.70 -17.60 -3.06
N THR A 167 -3.46 -18.41 -3.78
CA THR A 167 -2.87 -19.42 -4.67
C THR A 167 -2.52 -18.77 -6.00
N ILE A 168 -1.27 -18.90 -6.42
CA ILE A 168 -0.80 -18.35 -7.70
C ILE A 168 -1.40 -19.17 -8.84
N GLN A 169 -2.43 -18.65 -9.47
CA GLN A 169 -3.07 -19.24 -10.64
C GLN A 169 -3.96 -18.21 -11.34
N ALA A 170 -4.41 -18.55 -12.54
CA ALA A 170 -5.49 -17.80 -13.16
C ALA A 170 -6.75 -17.89 -12.28
N GLN A 171 -7.36 -16.75 -12.01
CA GLN A 171 -8.67 -16.67 -11.34
C GLN A 171 -9.81 -16.84 -12.34
#